data_AF-A0A2W7KL78-F1
#
_entry.id   AF-A0A2W7KL78-F1
#
_cell.length_a   1.000
_cell.length_b   1.000
_cell.length_c   1.000
_cell.angle_alpha   90.00
_cell.angle_beta   90.00
_cell.angle_gamma   90.00
#
_symmetry.space_group_name_H-M   'P 1'
#
loop_
_entity.id
_entity.type
_entity.pdbx_description
1 polymer ?
#
loop_
_entity_poly.entity_id
_entity_poly.type
_entity_poly.pdbx_seq_one_letter_code
_entity_poly.pdbx_strand_id
1 'polypeptide(L)'
;MIGEPAPNQRAAVLAQLNASIDAFFQAGGAVQELPSFQYVPHRPHRDLEVIKASAEAQPETRGSKRQQRIDELRKLARTMTYAQAMAHTGMSQTALYRAAVDGCFRFQPDPNRGKGNVGKSNTDPVKDKALAERIVAMRDVGITMAQVCRRLEISFTVVHRIMRLFDLTFPTTAEKRAQRRA
;
A
#
# COMPACT_ATOMS: atom_id res chain seq x y z
N MET A 1 4.51 58.71 15.95
CA MET A 1 4.72 57.53 16.82
C MET A 1 5.45 56.49 15.98
N ILE A 2 6.78 56.44 16.06
CA ILE A 2 7.61 55.53 15.27
C ILE A 2 7.60 54.20 16.02
N GLY A 3 7.01 53.16 15.42
CA GLY A 3 6.81 51.85 16.04
C GLY A 3 8.14 51.18 16.39
N GLU A 4 8.16 50.50 17.54
CA GLU A 4 9.32 49.76 18.02
C GLU A 4 9.80 48.74 16.97
N PRO A 5 11.11 48.67 16.70
CA PRO A 5 11.65 47.72 15.74
C PRO A 5 11.44 46.29 16.24
N ALA A 6 10.99 45.41 15.34
CA ALA A 6 10.75 44.00 15.64
C ALA A 6 11.97 43.35 16.33
N PRO A 7 11.76 42.45 17.32
CA PRO A 7 12.85 41.89 18.10
C PRO A 7 13.82 41.12 17.21
N ASN A 8 15.11 41.50 17.27
CA ASN A 8 16.20 40.86 16.55
C ASN A 8 16.41 39.43 17.07
N GLN A 9 15.73 38.45 16.47
CA GLN A 9 15.81 37.03 16.83
C GLN A 9 17.26 36.52 16.92
N ARG A 10 18.15 37.02 16.05
CA ARG A 10 19.58 36.71 16.08
C ARG A 10 20.25 37.12 17.40
N ALA A 11 19.90 38.29 17.94
CA ALA A 11 20.46 38.76 19.20
C ALA A 11 19.99 37.90 20.39
N ALA A 12 18.72 37.47 20.37
CA ALA A 12 18.19 36.55 21.37
C ALA A 12 18.89 35.18 21.34
N VAL A 13 19.11 34.62 20.15
CA VAL A 13 19.83 33.35 19.98
C VAL A 13 21.28 33.45 20.46
N LEU A 14 21.97 34.57 20.16
CA LEU A 14 23.34 34.78 20.64
C LEU A 14 23.41 34.91 22.17
N ALA A 15 22.47 35.63 22.77
CA ALA A 15 22.39 35.75 24.22
C ALA A 15 22.16 34.39 24.90
N GLN A 16 21.27 33.57 24.33
CA GLN A 16 21.01 32.22 24.81
C GLN A 16 22.25 31.31 24.68
N LEU A 17 22.95 31.37 23.54
CA LEU A 17 24.18 30.59 23.32
C LEU A 17 25.25 30.97 24.34
N ASN A 18 25.50 32.26 24.55
CA ASN A 18 26.49 32.71 25.53
C ASN A 18 26.12 32.25 26.95
N ALA A 19 24.85 32.40 27.35
CA ALA A 19 24.38 31.91 28.65
C ALA A 19 24.58 30.38 28.82
N SER A 20 24.40 29.61 27.74
CA SER A 20 24.63 28.16 27.77
C SER A 20 26.12 27.80 27.88
N ILE A 21 27.00 28.57 27.23
CA ILE A 21 28.45 28.42 27.32
C ILE A 21 28.91 28.72 28.76
N ASP A 22 28.43 29.83 29.32
CA ASP A 22 28.77 30.23 30.70
C ASP A 22 28.29 29.18 31.72
N ALA A 23 27.07 28.66 31.56
CA ALA A 23 26.54 27.61 32.42
C ALA A 23 27.36 26.31 32.35
N PHE A 24 27.85 25.93 31.16
CA PHE A 24 28.71 24.76 30.98
C PHE A 24 30.03 24.89 31.75
N PHE A 25 30.66 26.06 31.70
CA PHE A 25 31.90 26.32 32.46
C PHE A 25 31.65 26.45 33.96
N GLN A 26 30.54 27.07 34.39
CA GLN A 26 30.15 27.13 35.81
C GLN A 26 29.87 25.76 36.42
N ALA A 27 29.31 24.84 35.63
CA ALA A 27 29.08 23.45 36.04
C ALA A 27 30.37 22.59 36.08
N GLY A 28 31.54 23.18 35.79
CA GLY A 28 32.82 22.49 35.79
C GLY A 28 33.15 21.75 34.49
N GLY A 29 32.44 22.04 33.40
CA GLY A 29 32.76 21.52 32.08
C GLY A 29 34.11 22.02 31.57
N ALA A 30 34.92 21.12 31.02
CA ALA A 30 36.20 21.44 30.39
C ALA A 30 36.17 21.06 28.90
N VAL A 31 36.78 21.91 28.06
CA VAL A 31 36.95 21.61 26.64
C VAL A 31 38.11 20.63 26.49
N GLN A 32 37.89 19.51 25.82
CA GLN A 32 38.94 18.53 25.49
C GLN A 32 39.31 18.66 24.02
N GLU A 33 40.59 18.85 23.75
CA GLU A 33 41.14 18.74 22.40
C GLU A 33 41.40 17.26 22.10
N LEU A 34 40.70 16.72 21.10
CA LEU A 34 40.95 15.38 20.61
C LEU A 34 42.10 15.40 19.60
N PRO A 35 42.96 14.36 19.57
CA PRO A 35 43.99 14.25 18.56
C PRO A 35 43.36 14.21 17.15
N SER A 36 44.09 14.75 16.17
CA SER A 36 43.67 14.71 14.77
C SER A 36 43.56 13.27 14.26
N PHE A 37 42.67 13.04 13.28
CA PHE A 37 42.50 11.73 12.67
C PHE A 37 43.76 11.31 11.91
N GLN A 38 44.34 10.17 12.29
CA GLN A 38 45.43 9.55 11.55
C GLN A 38 44.86 8.62 10.48
N TYR A 39 45.17 8.91 9.21
CA TYR A 39 44.72 8.08 8.10
C TYR A 39 45.34 6.68 8.15
N VAL A 40 44.48 5.66 8.17
CA VAL A 40 44.87 4.25 8.04
C VAL A 40 44.35 3.73 6.69
N PRO A 41 45.23 3.27 5.78
CA PRO A 41 44.82 2.69 4.51
C PRO A 41 43.84 1.52 4.70
N HIS A 42 42.85 1.41 3.80
CA HIS A 42 41.99 0.24 3.76
C HIS A 42 42.79 -1.03 3.52
N ARG A 43 42.39 -2.14 4.16
CA ARG A 43 43.00 -3.45 3.91
C ARG A 43 42.89 -3.77 2.41
N PRO A 44 43.95 -4.31 1.78
CA PRO A 44 43.86 -4.76 0.40
C PRO A 44 42.72 -5.79 0.27
N HIS A 45 41.93 -5.67 -0.79
CA HIS A 45 40.93 -6.68 -1.12
C HIS A 45 41.64 -8.02 -1.27
N ARG A 46 41.12 -9.08 -0.64
CA ARG A 46 41.66 -10.43 -0.83
C ARG A 46 41.61 -10.77 -2.32
N ASP A 47 42.72 -11.26 -2.87
CA ASP A 47 42.79 -11.70 -4.26
C ASP A 47 41.76 -12.81 -4.49
N LEU A 48 40.68 -12.47 -5.18
CA LEU A 48 39.58 -13.39 -5.47
C LEU A 48 40.06 -14.58 -6.30
N GLU A 49 41.15 -14.40 -7.06
CA GLU A 49 41.76 -15.43 -7.90
C GLU A 49 42.42 -16.53 -7.05
N VAL A 50 43.11 -16.17 -5.96
CA VAL A 50 43.73 -17.13 -5.03
C VAL A 50 42.65 -17.94 -4.30
N ILE A 51 41.54 -17.29 -3.93
CA ILE A 51 40.40 -17.97 -3.29
C ILE A 51 39.70 -18.92 -4.26
N LYS A 52 39.52 -18.51 -5.54
CA LYS A 52 38.92 -19.36 -6.58
C LYS A 52 39.81 -20.56 -6.92
N ALA A 53 41.13 -20.38 -6.95
CA ALA A 53 42.08 -21.45 -7.24
C ALA A 53 42.19 -22.48 -6.11
N SER A 54 42.02 -22.07 -4.85
CA SER A 54 42.03 -22.97 -3.68
C SER A 54 40.73 -23.74 -3.46
N ALA A 55 39.62 -23.34 -4.10
CA ALA A 55 38.36 -24.04 -3.98
C ALA A 55 38.33 -25.25 -4.94
N GLU A 56 38.88 -26.37 -4.48
CA GLU A 56 38.74 -27.67 -5.15
C GLU A 56 37.26 -27.91 -5.50
N ALA A 57 37.00 -28.17 -6.77
CA ALA A 57 35.66 -28.31 -7.34
C ALA A 57 34.92 -29.49 -6.71
N GLN A 58 34.07 -29.21 -5.72
CA GLN A 58 33.16 -30.18 -5.13
C GLN A 58 32.17 -30.71 -6.19
N PRO A 59 31.84 -32.02 -6.20
CA PRO A 59 31.26 -32.72 -7.36
C PRO A 59 29.77 -32.47 -7.65
N GLU A 60 29.13 -31.50 -7.00
CA GLU A 60 27.81 -31.03 -7.45
C GLU A 60 27.79 -29.52 -7.48
N THR A 61 27.99 -28.98 -8.69
CA THR A 61 27.90 -27.54 -8.92
C THR A 61 26.53 -27.05 -8.44
N ARG A 62 26.48 -25.88 -7.81
CA ARG A 62 25.21 -25.30 -7.33
C ARG A 62 24.11 -25.25 -8.41
N GLY A 63 24.52 -25.25 -9.69
CA GLY A 63 23.63 -25.38 -10.83
C GLY A 63 22.88 -26.71 -10.91
N SER A 64 23.51 -27.86 -10.63
CA SER A 64 22.85 -29.18 -10.75
C SER A 64 21.73 -29.35 -9.73
N LYS A 65 21.99 -28.98 -8.46
CA LYS A 65 20.97 -28.99 -7.39
C LYS A 65 19.82 -28.04 -7.67
N ARG A 66 20.10 -26.88 -8.28
CA ARG A 66 19.06 -25.93 -8.70
C ARG A 66 18.18 -26.54 -9.80
N GLN A 67 18.80 -27.21 -10.78
CA GLN A 67 18.07 -27.84 -11.88
C GLN A 67 17.17 -28.99 -11.39
N GLN A 68 17.70 -29.85 -10.51
CA GLN A 68 16.92 -30.94 -9.89
C GLN A 68 15.69 -30.41 -9.16
N ARG A 69 15.85 -29.36 -8.36
CA ARG A 69 14.71 -28.70 -7.67
C ARG A 69 13.69 -28.13 -8.65
N ILE A 70 14.14 -27.53 -9.76
CA ILE A 70 13.25 -27.02 -10.80
C ILE A 70 12.45 -28.17 -11.45
N ASP A 71 13.09 -29.31 -11.70
CA ASP A 71 12.44 -30.47 -12.28
C ASP A 71 11.42 -31.13 -11.32
N GLU A 72 11.72 -31.16 -10.03
CA GLU A 72 10.77 -31.59 -8.98
C GLU A 72 9.57 -30.64 -8.91
N LEU A 73 9.81 -29.33 -8.86
CA LEU A 73 8.76 -28.32 -8.85
C LEU A 73 7.91 -28.36 -10.12
N ARG A 74 8.49 -28.68 -11.28
CA ARG A 74 7.77 -28.87 -12.54
C ARG A 74 6.77 -30.03 -12.44
N LYS A 75 7.11 -31.12 -11.76
CA LYS A 75 6.19 -32.24 -11.52
C LYS A 75 5.04 -31.82 -10.61
N LEU A 76 5.35 -31.14 -9.49
CA LEU A 76 4.34 -30.63 -8.54
C LEU A 76 3.40 -29.60 -9.17
N ALA A 77 3.92 -28.74 -10.05
CA ALA A 77 3.15 -27.70 -10.71
C ALA A 77 2.02 -28.24 -11.60
N ARG A 78 2.15 -29.48 -12.10
CA ARG A 78 1.09 -30.13 -12.88
C ARG A 78 -0.12 -30.49 -12.04
N THR A 79 0.05 -30.75 -10.75
CA THR A 79 -1.00 -31.30 -9.86
C THR A 79 -1.47 -30.31 -8.81
N MET A 80 -0.66 -29.32 -8.44
CA MET A 80 -0.91 -28.43 -7.30
C MET A 80 -1.02 -26.96 -7.69
N THR A 81 -1.73 -26.20 -6.85
CA THR A 81 -1.72 -24.73 -6.85
C THR A 81 -0.52 -24.19 -6.07
N TYR A 82 -0.22 -22.89 -6.19
CA TYR A 82 0.85 -22.26 -5.41
C TYR A 82 0.68 -22.45 -3.90
N ALA A 83 -0.54 -22.30 -3.37
CA ALA A 83 -0.81 -22.46 -1.93
C ALA A 83 -0.52 -23.89 -1.45
N GLN A 84 -0.93 -24.89 -2.24
CA GLN A 84 -0.64 -26.30 -1.94
C GLN A 84 0.85 -26.61 -2.05
N ALA A 85 1.53 -26.08 -3.07
CA ALA A 85 2.97 -26.24 -3.24
C ALA A 85 3.78 -25.59 -2.12
N MET A 86 3.33 -24.44 -1.60
CA MET A 86 3.94 -23.80 -0.42
C MET A 86 3.79 -24.69 0.82
N ALA A 87 2.60 -25.23 1.06
CA ALA A 87 2.35 -26.12 2.20
C ALA A 87 3.17 -27.43 2.09
N HIS A 88 3.33 -27.97 0.89
CA HIS A 88 4.07 -29.20 0.65
C HIS A 88 5.59 -29.02 0.74
N THR A 89 6.12 -27.91 0.23
CA THR A 89 7.58 -27.69 0.12
C THR A 89 8.16 -26.83 1.23
N GLY A 90 7.32 -26.12 1.99
CA GLY A 90 7.76 -25.11 2.97
C GLY A 90 8.40 -23.87 2.35
N MET A 91 8.43 -23.75 1.02
CA MET A 91 9.00 -22.61 0.33
C MET A 91 8.02 -21.45 0.26
N SER A 92 8.55 -20.23 0.24
CA SER A 92 7.74 -19.03 0.02
C SER A 92 7.18 -19.00 -1.42
N GLN A 93 6.06 -18.30 -1.59
CA GLN A 93 5.46 -18.09 -2.91
C GLN A 93 6.45 -17.46 -3.91
N THR A 94 7.28 -16.53 -3.43
CA THR A 94 8.26 -15.83 -4.28
C THR A 94 9.38 -16.75 -4.74
N ALA A 95 9.83 -17.68 -3.89
CA ALA A 95 10.82 -18.69 -4.27
C ALA A 95 10.27 -19.65 -5.33
N LEU A 96 9.04 -20.12 -5.16
CA LEU A 96 8.34 -20.96 -6.13
C LEU A 96 8.12 -20.22 -7.46
N TYR A 97 7.75 -18.93 -7.40
CA TYR A 97 7.58 -18.11 -8.60
C TYR A 97 8.89 -17.94 -9.38
N ARG A 98 10.01 -17.68 -8.69
CA ARG A 98 11.33 -17.58 -9.34
C ARG A 98 11.71 -18.91 -10.01
N ALA A 99 11.55 -20.03 -9.31
CA ALA A 99 11.81 -21.35 -9.88
C ALA A 99 10.91 -21.68 -11.08
N ALA A 100 9.65 -21.23 -11.06
CA ALA A 100 8.71 -21.36 -12.16
C ALA A 100 9.12 -20.53 -13.39
N VAL A 101 9.62 -19.30 -13.18
CA VAL A 101 10.18 -18.45 -14.24
C VAL A 101 11.45 -19.07 -14.82
N ASP A 102 12.39 -19.50 -13.96
CA ASP A 102 13.64 -20.14 -14.38
C ASP A 102 13.39 -21.46 -15.15
N GLY A 103 12.39 -22.22 -14.72
CA GLY A 103 12.03 -23.51 -15.29
C GLY A 103 10.99 -23.47 -16.41
N CYS A 104 10.52 -22.27 -16.79
CA CYS A 104 9.47 -22.03 -17.78
C CYS A 104 8.19 -22.86 -17.56
N PHE A 105 7.71 -22.97 -16.33
CA PHE A 105 6.46 -23.66 -16.00
C PHE A 105 5.55 -22.80 -15.13
N ARG A 106 4.30 -23.22 -14.93
CA ARG A 106 3.31 -22.55 -14.09
C ARG A 106 2.54 -23.56 -13.26
N PHE A 107 2.25 -23.22 -12.00
CA PHE A 107 1.35 -23.99 -11.14
C PHE A 107 -0.10 -23.84 -11.59
N GLN A 108 -0.95 -24.77 -11.15
CA GLN A 108 -2.38 -24.67 -11.40
C GLN A 108 -2.97 -23.39 -10.78
N PRO A 109 -3.93 -22.75 -11.48
CA PRO A 109 -4.64 -21.61 -10.92
C PRO A 109 -5.46 -22.04 -9.71
N ASP A 110 -5.59 -21.17 -8.73
CA ASP A 110 -6.50 -21.39 -7.61
C ASP A 110 -7.95 -21.55 -8.12
N PRO A 111 -8.68 -22.61 -7.73
CA PRO A 111 -10.09 -22.80 -8.07
C PRO A 111 -11.01 -21.63 -7.69
N ASN A 112 -10.59 -20.84 -6.70
CA ASN A 112 -11.30 -19.67 -6.18
C ASN A 112 -10.78 -18.34 -6.77
N ARG A 113 -9.82 -18.37 -7.69
CA ARG A 113 -9.29 -17.17 -8.34
C ARG A 113 -10.43 -16.42 -9.05
N GLY A 114 -10.67 -15.17 -8.64
CA GLY A 114 -11.74 -14.33 -9.18
C GLY A 114 -13.14 -14.62 -8.65
N LYS A 115 -13.32 -15.63 -7.79
CA LYS A 115 -14.61 -16.00 -7.20
C LYS A 115 -14.88 -15.36 -5.83
N GLY A 116 -13.99 -14.51 -5.33
CA GLY A 116 -14.12 -13.88 -4.00
C GLY A 116 -15.38 -13.02 -3.79
N ASN A 117 -16.05 -12.62 -4.88
CA ASN A 117 -17.29 -11.84 -4.86
C ASN A 117 -18.52 -12.64 -5.34
N VAL A 118 -18.33 -13.89 -5.76
CA VAL A 118 -19.43 -14.74 -6.24
C VAL A 118 -20.22 -15.19 -5.01
N GLY A 119 -21.37 -14.55 -4.78
CA GLY A 119 -22.26 -14.87 -3.65
C GLY A 119 -22.28 -13.84 -2.51
N LYS A 120 -21.44 -12.80 -2.53
CA LYS A 120 -21.64 -11.64 -1.65
C LYS A 120 -22.77 -10.79 -2.21
N SER A 121 -24.01 -11.13 -1.85
CA SER A 121 -25.15 -10.22 -2.03
C SER A 121 -24.90 -8.99 -1.15
N ASN A 122 -24.37 -7.91 -1.73
CA ASN A 122 -24.26 -6.62 -1.05
C ASN A 122 -25.62 -5.88 -1.02
N THR A 123 -26.70 -6.66 -0.95
CA THR A 123 -28.09 -6.25 -1.15
C THR A 123 -28.89 -6.83 0.01
N ASP A 124 -29.32 -5.95 0.91
CA ASP A 124 -30.26 -6.26 1.97
C ASP A 124 -31.65 -5.77 1.51
N PRO A 125 -32.59 -6.66 1.13
CA PRO A 125 -33.87 -6.26 0.55
C PRO A 125 -34.70 -5.37 1.49
N VAL A 126 -34.56 -5.58 2.80
CA VAL A 126 -35.23 -4.79 3.84
C VAL A 126 -34.70 -3.35 3.87
N LYS A 127 -33.38 -3.17 3.79
CA LYS A 127 -32.77 -1.82 3.78
C LYS A 127 -33.08 -1.09 2.47
N ASP A 128 -33.05 -1.80 1.35
CA ASP A 128 -33.36 -1.23 0.04
C ASP A 128 -34.82 -0.75 -0.04
N LYS A 129 -35.78 -1.47 0.55
CA LYS A 129 -37.17 -1.03 0.66
C LYS A 129 -37.31 0.25 1.49
N ALA A 130 -36.68 0.30 2.67
CA ALA A 130 -36.74 1.48 3.53
C ALA A 130 -36.10 2.72 2.85
N LEU A 131 -35.05 2.51 2.06
CA LEU A 131 -34.44 3.57 1.27
C LEU A 131 -35.34 4.03 0.11
N ALA A 132 -36.02 3.11 -0.58
CA ALA A 132 -36.97 3.44 -1.63
C ALA A 132 -38.09 4.35 -1.12
N GLU A 133 -38.68 4.03 0.05
CA GLU A 133 -39.72 4.85 0.68
C GLU A 133 -39.22 6.27 1.01
N ARG A 134 -37.99 6.40 1.53
CA ARG A 134 -37.35 7.70 1.79
C ARG A 134 -37.07 8.50 0.52
N ILE A 135 -36.61 7.82 -0.54
CA ILE A 135 -36.34 8.42 -1.85
C ILE A 135 -37.64 8.97 -2.46
N VAL A 136 -38.75 8.23 -2.36
CA VAL A 136 -40.08 8.67 -2.80
C VAL A 136 -40.53 9.90 -2.02
N ALA A 137 -40.48 9.86 -0.68
CA ALA A 137 -40.86 11.00 0.16
C ALA A 137 -40.07 12.28 -0.20
N MET A 138 -38.76 12.17 -0.44
CA MET A 138 -37.95 13.33 -0.84
C MET A 138 -38.21 13.79 -2.28
N ARG A 139 -38.51 12.88 -3.19
CA ARG A 139 -38.91 13.20 -4.56
C ARG A 139 -40.19 14.03 -4.55
N ASP A 140 -41.18 13.64 -3.75
CA ASP A 140 -42.48 14.32 -3.69
C ASP A 140 -42.37 15.72 -3.08
N VAL A 141 -41.38 15.96 -2.21
CA VAL A 141 -40.99 17.30 -1.72
C VAL A 141 -40.26 18.13 -2.79
N GLY A 142 -39.93 17.55 -3.94
CA GLY A 142 -39.27 18.24 -5.06
C GLY A 142 -37.75 18.28 -4.97
N ILE A 143 -37.14 17.49 -4.09
CA ILE A 143 -35.69 17.43 -3.91
C ILE A 143 -35.04 16.74 -5.12
N THR A 144 -33.88 17.25 -5.54
CA THR A 144 -33.13 16.64 -6.65
C THR A 144 -32.42 15.36 -6.22
N MET A 145 -32.22 14.43 -7.16
CA MET A 145 -31.51 13.17 -6.89
C MET A 145 -30.11 13.38 -6.28
N ALA A 146 -29.37 14.42 -6.72
CA ALA A 146 -28.07 14.76 -6.15
C ALA A 146 -28.16 15.20 -4.67
N GLN A 147 -29.22 15.92 -4.30
CA GLN A 147 -29.49 16.30 -2.91
C GLN A 147 -29.94 15.09 -2.08
N VAL A 148 -30.70 14.16 -2.66
CA VAL A 148 -31.06 12.88 -2.03
C VAL A 148 -29.81 12.07 -1.66
N CYS A 149 -28.86 11.94 -2.59
CA CYS A 149 -27.58 11.26 -2.33
C CYS A 149 -26.80 11.91 -1.17
N ARG A 150 -26.78 13.25 -1.13
CA ARG A 150 -26.11 14.00 -0.05
C ARG A 150 -26.82 13.89 1.30
N ARG A 151 -28.16 13.88 1.32
CA ARG A 151 -28.95 13.83 2.56
C ARG A 151 -29.02 12.44 3.18
N LEU A 152 -29.02 11.39 2.36
CA LEU A 152 -29.02 10.01 2.85
C LEU A 152 -27.60 9.45 3.04
N GLU A 153 -26.57 10.19 2.61
CA GLU A 153 -25.16 9.76 2.61
C GLU A 153 -24.93 8.47 1.81
N ILE A 154 -25.58 8.39 0.64
CA ILE A 154 -25.57 7.21 -0.23
C ILE A 154 -24.95 7.57 -1.58
N SER A 155 -24.22 6.60 -2.17
CA SER A 155 -23.64 6.75 -3.51
C SER A 155 -24.71 6.74 -4.60
N PHE A 156 -24.44 7.44 -5.71
CA PHE A 156 -25.29 7.42 -6.90
C PHE A 156 -25.55 5.99 -7.42
N THR A 157 -24.56 5.09 -7.30
CA THR A 157 -24.68 3.69 -7.73
C THR A 157 -25.77 2.96 -6.95
N VAL A 158 -25.88 3.18 -5.64
CA VAL A 158 -26.92 2.56 -4.81
C VAL A 158 -28.28 3.18 -5.10
N VAL A 159 -28.37 4.50 -5.29
CA VAL A 159 -29.65 5.15 -5.65
C VAL A 159 -30.15 4.67 -7.01
N HIS A 160 -29.30 4.62 -8.04
CA HIS A 160 -29.67 4.08 -9.35
C HIS A 160 -30.06 2.59 -9.28
N ARG A 161 -29.38 1.80 -8.44
CA ARG A 161 -29.75 0.40 -8.19
C ARG A 161 -31.17 0.31 -7.62
N ILE A 162 -31.47 1.07 -6.56
CA ILE A 162 -32.78 1.07 -5.89
C ILE A 162 -33.86 1.58 -6.86
N MET A 163 -33.56 2.61 -7.64
CA MET A 163 -34.48 3.11 -8.68
C MET A 163 -34.84 2.04 -9.71
N ARG A 164 -33.87 1.24 -10.17
CA ARG A 164 -34.13 0.12 -11.09
C ARG A 164 -34.86 -1.05 -10.43
N LEU A 165 -34.68 -1.24 -9.12
CA LEU A 165 -35.28 -2.36 -8.39
C LEU A 165 -36.76 -2.10 -8.04
N PHE A 166 -37.11 -0.85 -7.80
CA PHE A 166 -38.47 -0.42 -7.43
C PHE A 166 -39.15 0.45 -8.51
N ASP A 167 -38.59 0.49 -9.72
CA ASP A 167 -39.07 1.27 -10.87
C ASP A 167 -39.39 2.75 -10.55
N LEU A 168 -38.51 3.39 -9.79
CA LEU A 168 -38.63 4.80 -9.40
C LEU A 168 -37.98 5.72 -10.45
N THR A 169 -38.69 6.76 -10.84
CA THR A 169 -38.20 7.79 -11.76
C THR A 169 -38.11 9.16 -11.08
N PHE A 170 -37.06 9.92 -11.39
CA PHE A 170 -36.90 11.32 -11.00
C PHE A 170 -37.17 12.21 -12.22
N PRO A 171 -37.87 13.36 -12.04
CA PRO A 171 -38.12 14.28 -13.14
C PRO A 171 -36.82 14.82 -13.72
N THR A 172 -36.71 14.73 -15.04
CA THR A 172 -35.51 15.10 -15.80
C THR A 172 -35.38 16.63 -15.86
N THR A 173 -34.16 17.14 -15.99
CA THR A 173 -33.91 18.60 -16.08
C THR A 173 -34.71 19.26 -17.21
N ALA A 174 -34.96 18.55 -18.32
CA ALA A 174 -35.81 19.02 -19.42
C ALA A 174 -37.29 19.18 -18.99
N GLU A 175 -37.85 18.19 -18.29
CA GLU A 175 -39.24 18.21 -17.79
C GLU A 175 -39.43 19.32 -16.75
N LYS A 176 -38.45 19.51 -15.86
CA LYS A 176 -38.46 20.62 -14.88
C LYS A 176 -38.41 21.99 -15.55
N ARG A 177 -37.68 22.12 -16.67
CA ARG A 177 -37.63 23.37 -17.46
C ARG A 177 -38.95 23.63 -18.16
N ALA A 178 -39.63 22.60 -18.65
CA ALA A 178 -40.97 22.72 -19.22
C ALA A 178 -42.00 23.17 -18.16
N GLN A 179 -41.97 22.56 -16.97
CA GLN A 179 -42.86 22.92 -15.85
C GLN A 179 -42.68 24.34 -15.32
N ARG A 180 -41.49 24.95 -15.45
CA ARG A 180 -41.24 26.35 -15.05
C ARG A 180 -41.65 27.38 -16.11
N ARG A 181 -41.85 26.94 -17.35
CA ARG A 181 -42.19 27.79 -18.50
C ARG A 181 -43.70 27.81 -18.77
N ALA A 182 -44.44 26.83 -18.26
CA ALA A 182 -45.90 26.81 -18.19
C ALA A 182 -46.36 27.63 -16.97
#